data_AF-A0A7S0IYR6-F1
#
_entry.id   AF-A0A7S0IYR6-F1
#
_cell.length_a   1.000
_cell.length_b   1.000
_cell.length_c   1.000
_cell.angle_alpha   90.00
_cell.angle_beta   90.00
_cell.angle_gamma   90.00
#
_symmetry.space_group_name_H-M   'P 1'
#
loop_
_entity.id
_entity.type
_entity.pdbx_description
1 polymer ?
#
loop_
_entity_poly.entity_id
_entity_poly.type
_entity_poly.pdbx_seq_one_letter_code
_entity_poly.pdbx_strand_id
1 'polypeptide(L)'
;LGLTIAERSLFGASLALLGSENGSSVLAVGAPLENAGGTQRGELVLLSVAARGAADNGSGVEQLPSLEYVPPAALVGDYGRFGHALAAMGAAILAVGVPGSHQTT
;
A
#
# COMPACT_ATOMS: atom_id res chain seq x y z
N LEU A 1 -0.99 14.51 -9.25
CA LEU A 1 0.27 13.74 -9.26
C LEU A 1 -0.10 12.31 -9.62
N GLY A 2 0.44 11.78 -10.72
CA GLY A 2 0.20 10.39 -11.13
C GLY A 2 1.17 9.47 -10.41
N LEU A 3 0.67 8.32 -9.95
CA LEU A 3 1.49 7.28 -9.34
C LEU A 3 2.46 6.73 -10.39
N THR A 4 3.73 7.11 -10.36
CA THR A 4 4.76 6.53 -11.25
C THR A 4 5.32 5.30 -10.57
N ILE A 5 4.70 4.15 -10.78
CA ILE A 5 5.22 2.88 -10.31
C ILE A 5 6.40 2.49 -11.20
N ALA A 6 7.63 2.55 -10.67
CA ALA A 6 8.82 2.21 -11.43
C ALA A 6 8.85 0.72 -11.81
N GLU A 7 9.45 0.42 -12.96
CA GLU A 7 9.77 -0.96 -13.33
C GLU A 7 10.61 -1.61 -12.22
N ARG A 8 10.31 -2.88 -11.88
CA ARG A 8 11.01 -3.65 -10.84
C ARG A 8 10.87 -3.14 -9.40
N SER A 9 9.98 -2.18 -9.14
CA SER A 9 9.57 -1.76 -7.78
C SER A 9 8.95 -2.90 -6.95
N LEU A 10 8.54 -3.98 -7.63
CA LEU A 10 7.78 -5.10 -7.07
C LEU A 10 6.45 -4.64 -6.44
N PHE A 11 5.80 -3.64 -7.06
CA PHE A 11 4.43 -3.30 -6.70
C PHE A 11 3.52 -4.54 -6.75
N GLY A 12 2.78 -4.78 -5.66
CA GLY A 12 1.98 -5.99 -5.50
C GLY A 12 2.73 -7.16 -4.84
N ALA A 13 3.99 -6.97 -4.40
CA ALA A 13 4.75 -8.01 -3.69
C ALA A 13 4.12 -8.44 -2.37
N SER A 14 3.37 -7.53 -1.74
CA SER A 14 2.58 -7.82 -0.55
C SER A 14 1.26 -7.06 -0.59
N LEU A 15 0.22 -7.70 -0.05
CA LEU A 15 -1.14 -7.20 -0.03
C LEU A 15 -1.74 -7.41 1.35
N ALA A 16 -2.50 -6.44 1.83
CA ALA A 16 -3.37 -6.62 3.00
C ALA A 16 -4.69 -5.88 2.78
N LEU A 17 -5.79 -6.58 3.02
CA LEU A 17 -7.12 -5.99 3.00
C LEU A 17 -7.47 -5.53 4.40
N LEU A 18 -7.64 -4.23 4.56
CA LEU A 18 -8.13 -3.59 5.78
C LEU A 18 -9.66 -3.56 5.72
N GLY A 19 -10.26 -4.08 6.79
CA GLY A 19 -11.68 -4.32 6.88
C GLY A 19 -12.51 -3.04 6.81
N SER A 20 -13.76 -3.20 6.39
CA SER A 20 -14.71 -2.12 6.29
C SER A 20 -15.61 -2.05 7.51
N GLU A 21 -15.80 -0.85 8.08
CA GLU A 21 -16.91 -0.61 9.01
C GLU A 21 -18.23 -0.26 8.28
N ASN A 22 -18.21 0.06 6.97
CA ASN A 22 -19.36 0.65 6.25
C ASN A 22 -19.46 0.31 4.73
N GLY A 23 -18.97 -0.85 4.27
CA GLY A 23 -19.07 -1.27 2.85
C GLY A 23 -17.96 -0.76 1.89
N SER A 24 -16.97 -0.04 2.39
CA SER A 24 -15.72 0.29 1.67
C SER A 24 -14.50 -0.29 2.41
N SER A 25 -13.69 -1.10 1.72
CA SER A 25 -12.46 -1.68 2.27
C SER A 25 -11.24 -0.95 1.74
N VAL A 26 -10.11 -1.00 2.44
CA VAL A 26 -8.85 -0.44 1.95
C VAL A 26 -7.90 -1.58 1.61
N LEU A 27 -7.42 -1.63 0.38
CA LEU A 27 -6.36 -2.55 -0.03
C LEU A 27 -5.02 -1.83 0.08
N ALA A 28 -4.17 -2.30 0.98
CA ALA A 28 -2.79 -1.87 1.08
C ALA A 28 -1.91 -2.72 0.15
N VAL A 29 -1.08 -2.06 -0.66
CA VAL A 29 -0.21 -2.68 -1.66
C VAL A 29 1.21 -2.17 -1.51
N GLY A 30 2.14 -3.09 -1.26
CA GLY A 30 3.55 -2.76 -1.10
C GLY A 30 4.33 -2.74 -2.43
N ALA A 31 5.31 -1.85 -2.53
CA ALA A 31 6.31 -1.79 -3.59
C ALA A 31 7.71 -1.67 -2.97
N PRO A 32 8.27 -2.76 -2.43
CA PRO A 32 9.44 -2.71 -1.56
C PRO A 32 10.75 -2.30 -2.22
N LEU A 33 10.85 -2.32 -3.56
CA LEU A 33 12.06 -1.91 -4.28
C LEU A 33 11.92 -0.54 -4.95
N GLU A 34 10.85 0.18 -4.62
CA GLU A 34 10.65 1.55 -5.07
C GLU A 34 11.73 2.48 -4.46
N ASN A 35 12.15 3.49 -5.22
CA ASN A 35 13.31 4.33 -4.92
C ASN A 35 12.93 5.77 -4.48
N ALA A 36 11.66 6.06 -4.21
CA ALA A 36 11.17 7.34 -3.73
C ALA A 36 11.82 7.64 -2.39
N GLY A 37 12.54 8.76 -2.35
CA GLY A 37 13.26 9.19 -1.15
C GLY A 37 14.57 8.44 -0.87
N GLY A 38 15.03 7.51 -1.72
CA GLY A 38 16.32 6.83 -1.59
C GLY A 38 16.38 5.44 -2.24
N THR A 39 17.55 4.81 -2.26
CA THR A 39 17.73 3.51 -2.94
C THR A 39 16.91 2.41 -2.26
N GLN A 40 15.97 1.78 -2.97
CA GLN A 40 15.14 0.66 -2.49
C GLN A 40 14.54 0.89 -1.09
N ARG A 41 14.07 2.10 -0.83
CA ARG A 41 13.40 2.43 0.45
C ARG A 41 12.01 1.84 0.52
N GLY A 42 11.39 1.59 -0.63
CA GLY A 42 10.08 1.00 -0.75
C GLY A 42 8.96 1.99 -0.48
N GLU A 43 7.76 1.61 -0.92
CA GLU A 43 6.55 2.43 -0.88
C GLU A 43 5.33 1.58 -0.48
N LEU A 44 4.30 2.23 0.08
CA LEU A 44 2.99 1.65 0.30
C LEU A 44 1.91 2.50 -0.39
N VAL A 45 1.03 1.84 -1.14
CA VAL A 45 -0.13 2.46 -1.77
C VAL A 45 -1.40 1.90 -1.14
N LEU A 46 -2.31 2.78 -0.72
CA LEU A 46 -3.62 2.43 -0.20
C LEU A 46 -4.67 2.69 -1.28
N LEU A 47 -5.45 1.66 -1.61
CA LEU A 47 -6.53 1.71 -2.59
C LEU A 47 -7.86 1.57 -1.86
N SER A 48 -8.73 2.56 -1.95
CA SER A 48 -10.12 2.38 -1.48
C SER A 48 -10.90 1.52 -2.47
N VAL A 49 -11.42 0.39 -2.01
CA VAL A 49 -12.19 -0.56 -2.82
C VAL A 49 -13.63 -0.56 -2.33
N ALA A 50 -14.54 -0.07 -3.16
CA ALA A 50 -15.98 -0.18 -2.89
C ALA A 50 -16.39 -1.65 -2.98
N ALA A 51 -16.97 -2.20 -1.91
CA ALA A 51 -17.57 -3.53 -1.95
C ALA A 51 -18.90 -3.44 -2.71
N ARG A 52 -18.85 -3.43 -4.04
CA ARG A 52 -20.06 -3.65 -4.84
C ARG A 52 -20.59 -5.04 -4.47
N GLY A 53 -21.68 -5.08 -3.70
CA GLY A 53 -22.47 -6.30 -3.55
C GLY A 53 -22.86 -6.77 -4.95
N ALA A 54 -22.83 -8.07 -5.21
CA ALA A 54 -23.09 -8.68 -6.52
C ALA A 54 -24.52 -8.44 -7.08
N ALA A 55 -25.27 -7.46 -6.57
CA ALA A 55 -26.64 -7.11 -6.92
C ALA A 55 -26.79 -5.67 -7.47
N ASP A 56 -25.71 -5.04 -7.93
CA ASP A 56 -25.76 -3.66 -8.43
C ASP A 56 -26.13 -3.63 -9.93
N ASN A 57 -27.42 -3.54 -10.23
CA ASN A 57 -28.01 -3.48 -11.58
C ASN A 57 -27.81 -2.10 -12.26
N GLY A 58 -26.56 -1.67 -12.44
CA GLY A 58 -26.20 -0.76 -13.52
C GLY A 58 -26.53 0.73 -13.36
N SER A 59 -26.36 1.34 -12.18
CA SER A 59 -26.25 2.81 -12.06
C SER A 59 -24.80 3.22 -11.87
N GLY A 60 -24.14 3.51 -12.99
CA GLY A 60 -22.72 3.85 -13.08
C GLY A 60 -22.36 5.17 -12.41
N VAL A 61 -21.57 5.07 -11.35
CA VAL A 61 -20.39 5.92 -11.20
C VAL A 61 -19.26 4.94 -10.91
N GLU A 62 -18.34 4.76 -11.85
CA GLU A 62 -17.06 4.10 -11.55
C GLU A 62 -16.28 5.05 -10.65
N GLN A 63 -16.56 5.03 -9.35
CA GLN A 63 -15.69 5.68 -8.41
C GLN A 63 -14.38 4.91 -8.47
N LEU A 64 -13.44 5.44 -9.24
CA LEU A 64 -12.09 4.93 -9.29
C LEU A 64 -11.58 4.84 -7.85
N PRO A 65 -10.86 3.76 -7.50
CA PRO A 65 -10.31 3.63 -6.17
C PRO A 65 -9.53 4.91 -5.85
N SER A 66 -9.82 5.57 -4.73
CA SER A 66 -8.96 6.65 -4.27
C SER A 66 -7.62 6.04 -3.89
N LEU A 67 -6.57 6.59 -4.48
CA LEU A 67 -5.18 6.21 -4.24
C LEU A 67 -4.61 7.17 -3.20
N GLU A 68 -4.20 6.63 -2.07
CA GLU A 68 -3.39 7.35 -1.09
C GLU A 68 -1.97 6.78 -1.10
N TYR A 69 -1.01 7.67 -1.32
CA TYR A 69 0.42 7.38 -1.31
C TYR A 69 0.95 7.54 0.11
N VAL A 70 1.58 6.50 0.64
CA VAL A 70 2.22 6.52 1.95
C VAL A 70 3.74 6.36 1.77
N PRO A 71 4.52 7.46 1.87
CA PRO A 71 5.97 7.36 1.77
C PRO A 71 6.54 6.58 2.95
N PRO A 72 7.72 5.96 2.78
CA PRO A 72 8.46 5.40 3.90
C PRO A 72 8.76 6.53 4.91
N ALA A 73 8.63 6.24 6.21
CA ALA A 73 9.05 7.18 7.25
C ALA A 73 10.53 7.54 7.09
N ALA A 74 10.94 8.75 7.47
CA ALA A 74 12.33 9.23 7.36
C ALA A 74 13.37 8.30 8.04
N LEU A 75 12.91 7.45 8.98
CA LEU A 75 13.71 6.45 9.68
C LEU A 75 14.10 5.22 8.82
N VAL A 76 13.46 5.03 7.65
CA VAL A 76 13.78 3.93 6.73
C VAL A 76 14.99 4.34 5.90
N GLY A 77 16.19 3.86 6.26
CA GLY A 77 17.40 4.06 5.46
C GLY A 77 17.32 3.42 4.07
N ASP A 78 18.33 3.67 3.24
CA ASP A 78 18.49 2.99 1.96
C ASP A 78 18.48 1.46 2.16
N TYR A 79 17.88 0.75 1.21
CA TYR A 79 17.58 -0.68 1.27
C TYR A 79 16.59 -1.10 2.36
N GLY A 80 15.90 -0.17 3.01
CA GLY A 80 14.92 -0.48 4.05
C GLY A 80 13.75 -1.37 3.59
N ARG A 81 13.34 -1.23 2.32
CA ARG A 81 12.28 -2.03 1.69
C ARG A 81 10.96 -1.99 2.46
N PHE A 82 10.50 -0.79 2.80
CA PHE A 82 9.18 -0.55 3.38
C PHE A 82 8.09 -1.15 2.48
N GLY A 83 7.07 -1.77 3.09
CA GLY A 83 6.03 -2.46 2.33
C GLY A 83 6.45 -3.82 1.79
N HIS A 84 7.50 -4.46 2.33
CA HIS A 84 7.90 -5.81 1.90
C HIS A 84 6.99 -6.92 2.49
N ALA A 85 6.35 -6.65 3.62
CA ALA A 85 5.36 -7.53 4.22
C ALA A 85 4.24 -6.70 4.81
N LEU A 86 3.00 -7.16 4.68
CA LEU A 86 1.82 -6.48 5.18
C LEU A 86 0.96 -7.46 5.98
N ALA A 87 0.45 -7.01 7.12
CA ALA A 87 -0.53 -7.76 7.89
C ALA A 87 -1.61 -6.81 8.42
N ALA A 88 -2.86 -7.07 8.08
CA ALA A 88 -3.98 -6.42 8.73
C ALA A 88 -4.11 -6.97 10.16
N MET A 89 -4.10 -6.09 11.16
CA MET A 89 -4.24 -6.42 12.58
C MET A 89 -5.58 -5.92 13.15
N GLY A 90 -6.51 -5.54 12.29
CA GLY A 90 -7.83 -5.00 12.63
C GLY A 90 -8.46 -4.30 11.42
N ALA A 91 -9.60 -3.65 11.63
CA ALA A 91 -10.31 -2.93 10.57
C ALA A 91 -9.47 -1.78 9.97
N ALA A 92 -8.71 -1.05 10.81
CA ALA A 92 -7.91 0.09 10.40
C ALA A 92 -6.42 -0.03 10.74
N ILE A 93 -5.97 -1.21 11.21
CA ILE A 93 -4.60 -1.40 11.69
C ILE A 93 -3.82 -2.24 10.67
N LEU A 94 -2.71 -1.68 10.19
CA LEU A 94 -1.78 -2.33 9.27
C LEU A 94 -0.38 -2.39 9.89
N ALA A 95 0.17 -3.60 10.03
CA ALA A 95 1.60 -3.78 10.25
C ALA A 95 2.34 -3.79 8.91
N VAL A 96 3.46 -3.07 8.83
CA VAL A 96 4.29 -2.95 7.63
C VAL A 96 5.72 -3.38 7.94
N GLY A 97 6.22 -4.38 7.21
CA GLY A 97 7.58 -4.90 7.33
C GLY A 97 8.60 -4.04 6.59
N VAL A 98 9.78 -3.91 7.20
CA VAL A 98 10.92 -3.11 6.70
C VAL A 98 12.22 -3.92 6.88
N PRO A 99 12.36 -5.09 6.21
CA PRO A 99 13.39 -6.09 6.56
C PRO A 99 14.82 -5.63 6.32
N GLY A 100 15.05 -4.59 5.52
CA GLY A 100 16.39 -4.07 5.26
C GLY A 100 16.75 -2.83 6.09
N SER A 101 15.90 -2.39 7.04
CA SER A 101 16.26 -1.29 7.93
C SER A 101 17.35 -1.74 8.90
N HIS A 102 18.60 -1.56 8.52
CA HIS A 102 19.71 -1.60 9.47
C HIS A 102 19.77 -0.25 10.20
N GLN A 103 19.48 -0.25 11.50
CA GLN A 103 19.89 0.85 12.37
C GLN A 103 21.41 0.73 12.51
N THR A 104 22.19 1.44 11.69
CA THR A 104 23.61 1.62 11.99
C THR A 104 23.68 2.53 13.21
N THR A 105 24.10 1.95 14.35
CA THR A 105 24.35 2.65 15.61
C THR A 105 25.48 3.66 15.47
#